data_AF-A0A6A8A2N7-F1
#
_entry.id   AF-A0A6A8A2N7-F1
#
_cell.length_a   1.000
_cell.length_b   1.000
_cell.length_c   1.000
_cell.angle_alpha   90.00
_cell.angle_beta   90.00
_cell.angle_gamma   90.00
#
_symmetry.space_group_name_H-M   'P 1'
#
loop_
_entity.id
_entity.type
_entity.pdbx_description
1 polymer ?
#
loop_
_entity_poly.entity_id
_entity_poly.type
_entity_poly.pdbx_seq_one_letter_code
_entity_poly.pdbx_strand_id
1 'polypeptide(L)'
;MRTASMIGSDSAPPISATNWICLQRRNCPGGEMDIESCTKIIAETMPGREDQCFGPISIGSSPVSADEGARLILDGIKTATSSPFWEFPDGKIPYKGALSVLLDGRGEARAIVETSSVDIVPFNQVSEEFAFAYGEGDRSMTWFRSKIGDWYRSYAASSGNPFTEDTPVICERITVVAVLPSSDGNSSEN
;
A
#
# COMPACT_ATOMS: atom_id res chain seq x y z
N MET A 1 8.37 -38.89 -51.80
CA MET A 1 9.35 -38.57 -50.73
C MET A 1 8.82 -37.37 -49.94
N ARG A 2 8.26 -37.62 -48.74
CA ARG A 2 7.86 -36.58 -47.79
C ARG A 2 8.94 -36.52 -46.71
N THR A 3 9.52 -35.35 -46.47
CA THR A 3 10.49 -35.13 -45.39
C THR A 3 9.81 -34.48 -44.18
N ALA A 4 9.89 -35.23 -43.07
CA ALA A 4 10.02 -34.84 -41.66
C ALA A 4 9.09 -33.78 -41.03
N SER A 5 8.23 -34.29 -40.13
CA SER A 5 7.89 -33.63 -38.85
C SER A 5 9.13 -33.42 -37.99
N MET A 6 9.25 -32.26 -37.33
CA MET A 6 9.57 -32.19 -35.91
C MET A 6 8.77 -31.04 -35.28
N ILE A 7 7.90 -31.45 -34.38
CA ILE A 7 7.08 -30.67 -33.45
C ILE A 7 7.99 -30.07 -32.38
N GLY A 8 8.10 -28.75 -32.34
CA GLY A 8 8.65 -28.02 -31.20
C GLY A 8 7.55 -27.82 -30.16
N SER A 9 7.66 -28.55 -29.06
CA SER A 9 6.92 -28.33 -27.83
C SER A 9 7.41 -27.04 -27.16
N ASP A 10 6.56 -26.02 -27.11
CA ASP A 10 6.70 -24.95 -26.14
C ASP A 10 5.36 -24.79 -25.42
N SER A 11 5.16 -25.67 -24.45
CA SER A 11 4.09 -25.55 -23.47
C SER A 11 4.43 -24.36 -22.57
N ALA A 12 3.76 -23.23 -22.79
CA ALA A 12 3.70 -22.18 -21.79
C ALA A 12 3.22 -22.80 -20.46
N PRO A 13 3.89 -22.56 -19.33
CA PRO A 13 3.44 -23.07 -18.05
C PRO A 13 2.07 -22.46 -17.71
N PRO A 14 1.20 -23.19 -16.99
CA PRO A 14 -0.14 -22.72 -16.68
C PRO A 14 -0.03 -21.48 -15.79
N ILE A 15 -0.73 -20.41 -16.19
CA ILE A 15 -0.90 -19.20 -15.38
C ILE A 15 -1.76 -19.60 -14.17
N SER A 16 -1.10 -19.96 -13.07
CA SER A 16 -1.73 -20.18 -11.78
C SER A 16 -2.29 -18.85 -11.26
N ALA A 17 -3.59 -18.81 -11.05
CA ALA A 17 -4.31 -17.70 -10.44
C ALA A 17 -3.85 -17.49 -8.98
N THR A 18 -2.90 -16.58 -8.73
CA THR A 18 -2.58 -16.10 -7.37
C THR A 18 -1.88 -14.72 -7.39
N ASN A 19 -2.56 -13.72 -6.82
CA ASN A 19 -2.06 -12.58 -6.02
C ASN A 19 -1.11 -11.50 -6.61
N TRP A 20 -1.64 -10.47 -7.29
CA TRP A 20 -0.84 -9.28 -7.71
C TRP A 20 -1.37 -7.86 -7.30
N ILE A 21 -2.38 -7.70 -6.45
CA ILE A 21 -3.10 -6.44 -6.08
C ILE A 21 -2.44 -5.38 -5.14
N CYS A 22 -1.24 -5.52 -4.56
CA CYS A 22 -0.74 -4.59 -3.53
C CYS A 22 0.77 -4.50 -3.41
N LEU A 23 1.35 -3.30 -3.39
CA LEU A 23 2.68 -3.07 -2.80
C LEU A 23 2.68 -2.24 -1.52
N GLN A 24 1.79 -1.26 -1.33
CA GLN A 24 1.58 -0.64 -0.01
C GLN A 24 0.67 -1.47 0.91
N ARG A 25 0.19 -2.63 0.46
CA ARG A 25 -0.81 -3.43 1.20
C ARG A 25 -0.54 -4.95 1.20
N ARG A 26 0.62 -5.45 0.72
CA ARG A 26 0.94 -6.91 0.77
C ARG A 26 2.39 -7.30 1.07
N ASN A 27 3.34 -6.40 1.28
CA ASN A 27 4.74 -6.83 1.47
C ASN A 27 5.24 -6.73 2.92
N CYS A 28 4.60 -7.50 3.81
CA CYS A 28 5.14 -7.78 5.14
C CYS A 28 5.82 -9.16 5.13
N PRO A 29 7.15 -9.25 5.25
CA PRO A 29 7.85 -10.54 5.33
C PRO A 29 7.71 -11.10 6.75
N GLY A 30 6.55 -11.70 7.04
CA GLY A 30 6.25 -12.34 8.32
C GLY A 30 4.75 -12.45 8.56
N GLY A 31 4.12 -13.56 8.14
CA GLY A 31 2.68 -13.81 8.27
C GLY A 31 1.81 -12.80 7.50
N GLU A 32 1.19 -13.22 6.39
CA GLU A 32 0.28 -12.32 5.65
C GLU A 32 -0.91 -11.93 6.53
N MET A 33 -0.91 -10.69 7.02
CA MET A 33 -2.13 -10.05 7.54
C MET A 33 -3.15 -10.03 6.41
N ASP A 34 -4.23 -10.79 6.54
CA ASP A 34 -5.30 -10.83 5.55
C ASP A 34 -6.46 -9.90 5.91
N ILE A 35 -7.43 -9.80 4.99
CA ILE A 35 -8.60 -8.92 5.18
C ILE A 35 -9.48 -9.39 6.35
N GLU A 36 -9.59 -10.70 6.59
CA GLU A 36 -10.39 -11.26 7.68
C GLU A 36 -9.78 -10.88 9.04
N SER A 37 -8.46 -11.00 9.17
CA SER A 37 -7.70 -10.59 10.35
C SER A 37 -7.82 -9.07 10.59
N CYS A 38 -7.75 -8.26 9.52
CA CYS A 38 -7.98 -6.82 9.63
C CYS A 38 -9.40 -6.49 10.11
N THR A 39 -10.41 -7.15 9.53
CA THR A 39 -11.81 -6.97 9.92
C THR A 39 -12.02 -7.33 11.38
N LYS A 40 -11.40 -8.41 11.86
CA LYS A 40 -11.45 -8.78 13.28
C LYS A 40 -10.80 -7.73 14.19
N ILE A 41 -9.61 -7.24 13.85
CA ILE A 41 -8.94 -6.16 14.61
C ILE A 41 -9.84 -4.92 14.69
N ILE A 42 -10.46 -4.54 13.57
CA ILE A 42 -11.39 -3.41 13.52
C ILE A 42 -12.65 -3.69 14.35
N ALA A 43 -13.22 -4.90 14.30
CA ALA A 43 -14.38 -5.27 15.10
C ALA A 43 -14.13 -5.17 16.61
N GLU A 44 -12.95 -5.61 17.04
CA GLU A 44 -12.55 -5.60 18.45
C GLU A 44 -12.23 -4.18 18.94
N THR A 45 -11.63 -3.34 18.07
CA THR A 45 -11.18 -1.98 18.45
C THR A 45 -12.27 -0.94 18.25
N MET A 46 -13.11 -1.09 17.23
CA MET A 46 -14.12 -0.15 16.77
C MET A 46 -15.41 -0.89 16.35
N PRO A 47 -16.17 -1.44 17.32
CA PRO A 47 -17.39 -2.20 17.03
C PRO A 47 -18.39 -1.41 16.16
N GLY A 48 -18.94 -2.07 15.15
CA GLY A 48 -19.91 -1.50 14.20
C GLY A 48 -19.29 -0.81 12.97
N ARG A 49 -17.96 -0.89 12.81
CA ARG A 49 -17.23 -0.36 11.63
C ARG A 49 -16.55 -1.45 10.80
N GLU A 50 -16.85 -2.72 11.05
CA GLU A 50 -16.19 -3.88 10.43
C GLU A 50 -16.34 -3.88 8.90
N ASP A 51 -17.51 -3.50 8.40
CA ASP A 51 -17.80 -3.40 6.97
C ASP A 51 -17.00 -2.30 6.25
N GLN A 52 -16.30 -1.45 6.99
CA GLN A 52 -15.42 -0.41 6.45
C GLN A 52 -13.97 -0.90 6.27
N CYS A 53 -13.67 -2.14 6.67
CA CYS A 53 -12.35 -2.74 6.49
C CYS A 53 -11.99 -2.82 5.01
N PHE A 54 -10.94 -2.09 4.62
CA PHE A 54 -10.36 -2.11 3.29
C PHE A 54 -9.09 -2.98 3.23
N GLY A 55 -8.55 -3.39 4.38
CA GLY A 55 -7.46 -4.36 4.51
C GLY A 55 -6.20 -3.79 5.14
N PRO A 56 -5.08 -4.54 5.09
CA PRO A 56 -3.81 -4.09 5.64
C PRO A 56 -3.21 -2.93 4.84
N ILE A 57 -2.35 -2.14 5.46
CA ILE A 57 -1.48 -1.15 4.82
C ILE A 57 -0.10 -1.16 5.46
N SER A 58 0.96 -1.16 4.65
CA SER A 58 2.37 -1.06 5.04
C SER A 58 3.08 -0.10 4.09
N ILE A 59 3.85 0.84 4.63
CA ILE A 59 4.48 1.92 3.86
C ILE A 59 5.96 1.62 3.68
N GLY A 60 6.37 1.21 2.49
CA GLY A 60 7.77 0.94 2.18
C GLY A 60 7.94 -0.38 1.43
N SER A 61 9.16 -0.65 0.98
CA SER A 61 9.50 -1.87 0.21
C SER A 61 10.45 -2.83 0.94
N SER A 62 10.82 -2.50 2.18
CA SER A 62 11.63 -3.30 3.08
C SER A 62 11.12 -3.16 4.52
N PRO A 63 11.43 -4.11 5.43
CA PRO A 63 11.08 -4.00 6.84
C PRO A 63 11.46 -2.66 7.47
N VAL A 64 12.69 -2.18 7.22
CA VAL A 64 13.18 -0.91 7.79
C VAL A 64 12.37 0.28 7.28
N SER A 65 12.04 0.32 5.99
CA SER A 65 11.18 1.38 5.46
C SER A 65 9.74 1.29 5.96
N ALA A 66 9.24 0.08 6.20
CA ALA A 66 7.90 -0.16 6.78
C ALA A 66 7.81 0.30 8.23
N ASP A 67 8.83 0.04 9.05
CA ASP A 67 8.94 0.60 10.41
C ASP A 67 8.93 2.14 10.37
N GLU A 68 9.74 2.74 9.50
CA GLU A 68 9.81 4.19 9.36
C GLU A 68 8.49 4.80 8.87
N GLY A 69 7.86 4.20 7.85
CA GLY A 69 6.57 4.64 7.35
C GLY A 69 5.46 4.55 8.40
N ALA A 70 5.44 3.46 9.18
CA ALA A 70 4.51 3.31 10.29
C ALA A 70 4.73 4.38 11.37
N ARG A 71 5.99 4.64 11.73
CA ARG A 71 6.38 5.70 12.67
C ARG A 71 5.92 7.08 12.18
N LEU A 72 6.15 7.42 10.92
CA LEU A 72 5.75 8.71 10.35
C LEU A 72 4.22 8.91 10.38
N ILE A 73 3.44 7.84 10.18
CA ILE A 73 1.97 7.91 10.28
C ILE A 73 1.55 8.09 11.75
N LEU A 74 2.12 7.31 12.67
CA LEU A 74 1.83 7.40 14.10
C LEU A 74 2.19 8.78 14.68
N ASP A 75 3.29 9.38 14.23
CA ASP A 75 3.73 10.72 14.64
C ASP A 75 2.90 11.85 13.98
N GLY A 76 1.96 11.52 13.09
CA GLY A 76 1.14 12.50 12.37
C GLY A 76 1.92 13.31 11.32
N ILE A 77 3.10 12.85 10.92
CA ILE A 77 3.95 13.51 9.91
C ILE A 77 3.49 13.09 8.51
N LYS A 78 3.24 11.79 8.29
CA LYS A 78 2.68 11.23 7.07
C LYS A 78 1.17 11.11 7.23
N THR A 79 0.44 12.02 6.58
CA THR A 79 -1.03 12.04 6.57
C THR A 79 -1.58 11.87 5.16
N ALA A 80 -0.73 11.45 4.22
CA ALA A 80 -1.11 11.13 2.85
C ALA A 80 -0.34 9.93 2.32
N THR A 81 -1.00 9.15 1.47
CA THR A 81 -0.37 8.09 0.68
C THR A 81 -0.94 8.05 -0.73
N SER A 82 -0.24 7.38 -1.65
CA SER A 82 -0.68 7.33 -3.04
C SER A 82 -0.35 6.01 -3.71
N SER A 83 -1.23 5.62 -4.62
CA SER A 83 -1.07 4.43 -5.45
C SER A 83 -1.43 4.74 -6.91
N PRO A 84 -0.71 4.16 -7.87
CA PRO A 84 -1.16 3.99 -9.23
C PRO A 84 -2.61 3.51 -9.36
N PHE A 85 -3.41 4.12 -10.23
CA PHE A 85 -4.78 3.63 -10.44
C PHE A 85 -4.81 2.20 -11.00
N TRP A 86 -3.82 1.81 -11.83
CA TRP A 86 -3.74 0.46 -12.40
C TRP A 86 -3.43 -0.65 -11.37
N GLU A 87 -3.09 -0.30 -10.12
CA GLU A 87 -3.03 -1.30 -9.03
C GLU A 87 -4.42 -1.87 -8.70
N PHE A 88 -5.50 -1.20 -9.10
CA PHE A 88 -6.89 -1.58 -8.82
C PHE A 88 -7.64 -1.95 -10.12
N PRO A 89 -7.30 -3.08 -10.77
CA PRO A 89 -7.92 -3.46 -12.04
C PRO A 89 -9.42 -3.79 -11.93
N ASP A 90 -9.90 -4.11 -10.72
CA ASP A 90 -11.33 -4.31 -10.44
C ASP A 90 -12.06 -3.01 -10.04
N GLY A 91 -11.34 -1.89 -9.98
CA GLY A 91 -11.86 -0.57 -9.60
C GLY A 91 -12.18 -0.40 -8.12
N LYS A 92 -11.84 -1.38 -7.26
CA LYS A 92 -12.09 -1.29 -5.81
C LYS A 92 -10.98 -0.52 -5.12
N ILE A 93 -11.02 0.79 -5.31
CA ILE A 93 -10.08 1.74 -4.70
C ILE A 93 -10.49 2.06 -3.25
N PRO A 94 -9.56 2.57 -2.44
CA PRO A 94 -9.90 3.18 -1.16
C PRO A 94 -10.96 4.27 -1.34
N TYR A 95 -11.76 4.50 -0.30
CA TYR A 95 -12.84 5.49 -0.30
C TYR A 95 -12.88 6.25 1.03
N LYS A 96 -13.57 7.39 1.06
CA LYS A 96 -13.74 8.15 2.30
C LYS A 96 -14.45 7.32 3.36
N GLY A 97 -13.82 7.16 4.52
CA GLY A 97 -14.29 6.33 5.63
C GLY A 97 -13.74 4.90 5.63
N ALA A 98 -13.00 4.50 4.58
CA ALA A 98 -12.33 3.21 4.54
C ALA A 98 -11.30 3.10 5.67
N LEU A 99 -11.32 1.97 6.37
CA LEU A 99 -10.38 1.64 7.45
C LEU A 99 -9.31 0.69 6.95
N SER A 100 -8.06 0.92 7.33
CA SER A 100 -6.95 0.00 7.03
C SER A 100 -6.10 -0.22 8.27
N VAL A 101 -5.59 -1.44 8.44
CA VAL A 101 -4.71 -1.78 9.57
C VAL A 101 -3.27 -1.49 9.16
N LEU A 102 -2.65 -0.52 9.81
CA LEU A 102 -1.26 -0.13 9.58
C LEU A 102 -0.33 -1.19 10.18
N LEU A 103 0.58 -1.70 9.35
CA LEU A 103 1.58 -2.70 9.71
C LEU A 103 2.98 -2.09 9.73
N ASP A 104 3.80 -2.54 10.66
CA ASP A 104 5.22 -2.21 10.70
C ASP A 104 6.09 -3.19 9.88
N GLY A 105 7.40 -3.06 9.99
CA GLY A 105 8.38 -3.87 9.26
C GLY A 105 8.38 -5.35 9.62
N ARG A 106 7.77 -5.73 10.74
CA ARG A 106 7.58 -7.12 11.16
C ARG A 106 6.23 -7.69 10.72
N GLY A 107 5.38 -6.87 10.11
CA GLY A 107 4.01 -7.24 9.78
C GLY A 107 3.03 -7.13 10.95
N GLU A 108 3.42 -6.49 12.05
CA GLU A 108 2.58 -6.36 13.23
C GLU A 108 1.64 -5.16 13.11
N ALA A 109 0.40 -5.32 13.58
CA ALA A 109 -0.60 -4.25 13.56
C ALA A 109 -0.27 -3.17 14.59
N ARG A 110 -0.14 -1.92 14.14
CA ARG A 110 0.27 -0.77 14.97
C ARG A 110 -0.77 0.31 15.10
N ALA A 111 -1.66 0.44 14.13
CA ALA A 111 -2.76 1.39 14.16
C ALA A 111 -3.89 0.97 13.23
N ILE A 112 -5.05 1.59 13.43
CA ILE A 112 -6.10 1.66 12.43
C ILE A 112 -6.06 3.07 11.85
N VAL A 113 -5.94 3.16 10.53
CA VAL A 113 -6.00 4.43 9.78
C VAL A 113 -7.31 4.52 9.01
N GLU A 114 -7.88 5.71 8.97
CA GLU A 114 -9.06 6.02 8.18
C GLU A 114 -8.69 6.93 7.00
N THR A 115 -9.13 6.55 5.81
CA THR A 115 -9.03 7.39 4.62
C THR A 115 -10.08 8.50 4.70
N SER A 116 -9.62 9.72 4.91
CA SER A 116 -10.46 10.91 5.10
C SER A 116 -10.89 11.59 3.79
N SER A 117 -10.08 11.45 2.72
CA SER A 117 -10.42 11.86 1.36
C SER A 117 -9.63 11.05 0.34
N VAL A 118 -10.17 10.98 -0.88
CA VAL A 118 -9.55 10.33 -2.04
C VAL A 118 -9.74 11.22 -3.25
N ASP A 119 -8.64 11.58 -3.90
CA ASP A 119 -8.62 12.30 -5.16
C ASP A 119 -7.88 11.45 -6.20
N ILE A 120 -8.35 11.43 -7.45
CA ILE A 120 -7.64 10.79 -8.55
C ILE A 120 -7.17 11.88 -9.49
N VAL A 121 -5.86 12.06 -9.58
CA VAL A 121 -5.24 13.10 -10.41
C VAL A 121 -4.10 12.50 -11.24
N PRO A 122 -3.79 13.08 -12.41
CA PRO A 122 -2.53 12.78 -13.09
C PRO A 122 -1.32 13.02 -12.16
N PHE A 123 -0.27 12.19 -12.26
CA PHE A 123 0.91 12.30 -11.41
C PHE A 123 1.55 13.70 -11.44
N ASN A 124 1.60 14.33 -12.61
CA ASN A 124 2.11 15.70 -12.77
C ASN A 124 1.23 16.78 -12.13
N GLN A 125 -0.03 16.48 -11.79
CA GLN A 125 -0.99 17.39 -11.16
C GLN A 125 -1.12 17.19 -9.65
N VAL A 126 -0.35 16.28 -9.05
CA VAL A 126 -0.25 16.18 -7.59
C VAL A 126 0.20 17.52 -7.01
N SER A 127 -0.52 18.01 -6.00
CA SER A 127 -0.27 19.32 -5.41
C SER A 127 0.94 19.32 -4.47
N GLU A 128 1.58 20.49 -4.28
CA GLU A 128 2.65 20.65 -3.29
C GLU A 128 2.17 20.37 -1.87
N GLU A 129 0.92 20.71 -1.55
CA GLU A 129 0.30 20.40 -0.27
C GLU A 129 0.21 18.89 -0.04
N PHE A 130 -0.14 18.12 -1.08
CA PHE A 130 -0.15 16.66 -1.00
C PHE A 130 1.25 16.10 -0.80
N ALA A 131 2.24 16.59 -1.56
CA ALA A 131 3.64 16.16 -1.41
C ALA A 131 4.18 16.44 0.01
N PHE A 132 3.83 17.59 0.60
CA PHE A 132 4.20 17.93 1.97
C PHE A 132 3.55 17.00 3.01
N ALA A 133 2.29 16.64 2.79
CA ALA A 133 1.55 15.71 3.66
C ALA A 133 1.92 14.23 3.45
N TYR A 134 2.55 13.90 2.31
CA TYR A 134 3.09 12.57 2.05
C TYR A 134 4.14 12.18 3.10
N GLY A 135 4.78 13.17 3.74
CA GLY A 135 5.50 13.04 5.01
C GLY A 135 6.85 12.33 4.94
N GLU A 136 7.20 11.73 3.81
CA GLU A 136 8.48 11.06 3.58
C GLU A 136 9.55 12.04 3.05
N GLY A 137 10.82 11.67 3.23
CA GLY A 137 11.96 12.45 2.74
C GLY A 137 12.05 13.84 3.38
N ASP A 138 12.34 14.84 2.56
CA ASP A 138 12.39 16.26 2.98
C ASP A 138 11.03 16.97 2.85
N ARG A 139 9.95 16.21 2.52
CA ARG A 139 8.58 16.70 2.34
C ARG A 139 8.44 17.75 1.23
N SER A 140 9.38 17.80 0.29
CA SER A 140 9.33 18.68 -0.87
C SER A 140 8.65 18.01 -2.07
N MET A 141 8.05 18.82 -2.93
CA MET A 141 7.55 18.38 -4.24
C MET A 141 8.67 17.80 -5.12
N THR A 142 9.89 18.35 -5.01
CA THR A 142 11.07 17.86 -5.73
C THR A 142 11.39 16.42 -5.32
N TRP A 143 11.42 16.14 -4.03
CA TRP A 143 11.63 14.78 -3.52
C TRP A 143 10.50 13.85 -3.96
N PHE A 144 9.24 14.28 -3.84
CA PHE A 144 8.08 13.48 -4.23
C PHE A 144 8.16 13.08 -5.71
N ARG A 145 8.32 14.05 -6.62
CA ARG A 145 8.41 13.77 -8.06
C ARG A 145 9.57 12.86 -8.42
N SER A 146 10.72 13.05 -7.78
CA SER A 146 11.88 12.19 -8.00
C SER A 146 11.64 10.80 -7.45
N LYS A 147 11.48 10.65 -6.14
CA LYS A 147 11.48 9.33 -5.47
C LYS A 147 10.23 8.51 -5.75
N ILE A 148 9.05 9.12 -5.69
CA ILE A 148 7.80 8.42 -5.98
C ILE A 148 7.66 8.17 -7.47
N GLY A 149 8.11 9.11 -8.32
CA GLY A 149 8.16 8.89 -9.77
C GLY A 149 9.11 7.76 -10.17
N ASP A 150 10.31 7.70 -9.58
CA ASP A 150 11.25 6.59 -9.80
C ASP A 150 10.66 5.26 -9.35
N TRP A 151 10.02 5.25 -8.17
CA TRP A 151 9.36 4.06 -7.64
C TRP A 151 8.22 3.58 -8.55
N TYR A 152 7.32 4.47 -9.00
CA TYR A 152 6.25 4.13 -9.93
C TYR A 152 6.80 3.66 -11.29
N ARG A 153 7.87 4.27 -11.82
CA ARG A 153 8.53 3.80 -13.04
C ARG A 153 9.05 2.37 -12.89
N SER A 154 9.78 2.09 -11.82
CA SER A 154 10.31 0.75 -11.55
C SER A 154 9.18 -0.27 -11.36
N TYR A 155 8.12 0.12 -10.64
CA TYR A 155 7.00 -0.77 -10.38
C TYR A 155 6.19 -1.05 -11.66
N ALA A 156 5.90 -0.03 -12.46
CA ALA A 156 5.21 -0.15 -13.74
C ALA A 156 5.99 -1.07 -14.70
N ALA A 157 7.31 -0.90 -14.80
CA ALA A 157 8.17 -1.78 -15.60
C ALA A 157 8.10 -3.25 -15.13
N SER A 158 8.06 -3.51 -13.83
CA SER A 158 7.98 -4.87 -13.28
C SER A 158 6.61 -5.52 -13.43
N SER A 159 5.54 -4.71 -13.50
CA SER A 159 4.15 -5.17 -13.59
C SER A 159 3.57 -5.14 -15.00
N GLY A 160 4.37 -4.71 -16.00
CA GLY A 160 3.92 -4.59 -17.39
C GLY A 160 2.95 -3.43 -17.64
N ASN A 161 2.90 -2.44 -16.74
CA ASN A 161 2.04 -1.27 -16.86
C ASN A 161 2.82 -0.05 -17.39
N PRO A 162 2.16 0.92 -18.06
CA PRO A 162 2.78 2.17 -18.44
C PRO A 162 2.80 3.16 -17.26
N PHE A 163 3.90 3.91 -17.12
CA PHE A 163 3.97 5.07 -16.23
C PHE A 163 4.49 6.29 -16.99
N THR A 164 3.75 7.38 -16.90
CA THR A 164 3.98 8.68 -17.54
C THR A 164 3.57 9.79 -16.58
N GLU A 165 3.87 11.04 -16.92
CA GLU A 165 3.44 12.21 -16.13
C GLU A 165 1.91 12.35 -16.06
N ASP A 166 1.18 11.88 -17.08
CA ASP A 166 -0.29 11.96 -17.14
C ASP A 166 -0.99 10.75 -16.49
N THR A 167 -0.20 9.83 -15.94
CA THR A 167 -0.69 8.59 -15.39
C THR A 167 -1.54 8.85 -14.14
N PRO A 168 -2.80 8.33 -14.06
CA PRO A 168 -3.68 8.58 -12.92
C PRO A 168 -3.17 7.95 -11.63
N VAL A 169 -3.11 8.74 -10.57
CA VAL A 169 -2.69 8.34 -9.22
C VAL A 169 -3.84 8.61 -8.25
N ILE A 170 -4.13 7.61 -7.43
CA ILE A 170 -5.05 7.70 -6.30
C ILE A 170 -4.28 8.35 -5.16
N CYS A 171 -4.75 9.50 -4.70
CA CYS A 171 -4.19 10.29 -3.62
C CYS A 171 -5.12 10.18 -2.41
N GLU A 172 -4.68 9.46 -1.38
CA GLU A 172 -5.42 9.27 -0.13
C GLU A 172 -4.92 10.24 0.94
N ARG A 173 -5.82 10.91 1.65
CA ARG A 173 -5.53 11.54 2.94
C ARG A 173 -5.92 10.58 4.05
N ILE A 174 -5.01 10.30 4.96
CA ILE A 174 -5.20 9.33 6.03
C ILE A 174 -5.07 9.96 7.41
N THR A 175 -5.80 9.41 8.37
CA THR A 175 -5.74 9.82 9.78
C THR A 175 -5.67 8.58 10.67
N VAL A 176 -4.87 8.63 11.73
CA VAL A 176 -4.85 7.57 12.74
C VAL A 176 -6.11 7.70 13.60
N VAL A 177 -6.91 6.64 13.67
CA VAL A 177 -8.17 6.62 14.44
C VAL A 177 -8.10 5.70 15.66
N ALA A 178 -7.15 4.77 15.68
CA ALA A 178 -6.78 4.00 16.87
C ALA A 178 -5.30 3.62 16.81
N VAL A 179 -4.63 3.63 17.96
CA VAL A 179 -3.28 3.08 18.12
C VAL A 179 -3.40 1.70 18.78
N LEU A 180 -2.69 0.71 18.24
CA LEU A 180 -2.69 -0.66 18.72
C LEU A 180 -1.43 -0.94 19.55
N PRO A 181 -1.53 -1.77 20.60
CA PRO A 181 -0.37 -2.12 21.42
C PRO A 181 0.65 -2.91 20.60
N SER A 182 1.94 -2.58 20.75
CA SER A 182 3.03 -3.38 20.19
C SER A 182 3.13 -4.72 20.93
N SER A 183 3.47 -5.80 20.22
CA SER A 183 3.70 -7.12 20.83
C SER A 183 4.89 -7.14 21.81
N ASP A 184 5.79 -6.14 21.71
CA ASP A 184 6.97 -5.96 22.58
C ASP A 184 6.62 -5.49 24.02
N GLY A 185 5.33 -5.33 24.35
CA GLY A 185 4.84 -4.81 25.62
C GLY A 185 4.63 -5.84 26.73
N ASN A 186 5.65 -6.61 27.11
CA ASN A 186 5.77 -7.13 28.47
C ASN A 186 7.23 -7.43 28.87
N SER A 187 8.01 -6.38 29.13
CA SER A 187 9.10 -6.48 30.10
C SER A 187 9.38 -5.12 30.74
N SER A 188 9.29 -5.12 32.07
CA SER A 188 9.64 -4.07 33.04
C SER A 188 8.75 -2.83 33.13
N GLU A 189 7.72 -2.92 33.96
CA GLU A 189 7.63 -2.01 35.11
C GLU A 189 7.55 -2.86 36.39
N ASN A 190 8.35 -2.44 37.37
CA ASN A 190 8.70 -3.10 38.63
C ASN A 190 7.76 -2.62 39.75
#